data_AF-A0A1M5DGM2-F1
#
_entry.id   AF-A0A1M5DGM2-F1
#
_cell.length_a   1.000
_cell.length_b   1.000
_cell.length_c   1.000
_cell.angle_alpha   90.00
_cell.angle_beta   90.00
_cell.angle_gamma   90.00
#
_symmetry.space_group_name_H-M   'P 1'
#
loop_
_entity.id
_entity.type
_entity.pdbx_description
1 polymer ?
#
loop_
_entity_poly.entity_id
_entity_poly.type
_entity_poly.pdbx_seq_one_letter_code
_entity_poly.pdbx_strand_id
1 'polypeptide(L)'
;MEVMEKTVDEWKPALLPALESKVDELQLLGYSKTSIDDVWKCLVEKVWKGNPSKRLFEVTQDILHLNTNIYMSYLTVSAYQDNEDLMASIAALTGDTEE
;
A
#
# COMPACT_ATOMS: atom_id res chain seq x y z
N MET A 1 2.84 -20.08 25.73
CA MET A 1 1.96 -19.40 24.75
C MET A 1 2.66 -19.57 23.42
N GLU A 2 2.08 -20.34 22.51
CA GLU A 2 2.66 -20.52 21.17
C GLU A 2 2.60 -19.18 20.45
N VAL A 3 3.74 -18.70 19.95
CA VAL A 3 3.78 -17.42 19.24
C VAL A 3 3.32 -17.68 17.82
N MET A 4 2.07 -17.28 17.54
CA MET A 4 1.47 -17.46 16.21
C MET A 4 2.07 -16.45 15.24
N GLU A 5 2.83 -16.96 14.28
CA GLU A 5 3.32 -16.21 13.13
C GLU A 5 2.53 -16.64 11.89
N LYS A 6 2.15 -15.65 11.08
CA LYS A 6 1.46 -15.84 9.81
C LYS A 6 1.96 -14.80 8.83
N THR A 7 1.70 -15.02 7.55
CA THR A 7 1.95 -13.99 6.54
C THR A 7 1.09 -12.76 6.79
N VAL A 8 1.55 -11.59 6.37
CA VAL A 8 0.81 -10.33 6.57
C VAL A 8 -0.57 -10.39 5.92
N ASP A 9 -0.71 -11.05 4.75
CA ASP A 9 -2.00 -11.23 4.07
C ASP A 9 -2.99 -12.05 4.90
N GLU A 10 -2.52 -13.10 5.58
CA GLU A 10 -3.37 -13.90 6.48
C GLU A 10 -3.84 -13.11 7.71
N TRP A 11 -3.10 -12.06 8.10
CA TRP A 11 -3.52 -11.16 9.18
C TRP A 11 -4.47 -10.06 8.73
N LYS A 12 -4.54 -9.72 7.42
CA LYS A 12 -5.33 -8.59 6.90
C LYS A 12 -6.77 -8.54 7.44
N PRO A 13 -7.54 -9.65 7.52
CA PRO A 13 -8.90 -9.63 8.07
C PRO A 13 -9.00 -9.18 9.53
N ALA A 14 -7.96 -9.43 10.34
CA ALA A 14 -7.92 -9.05 11.75
C ALA A 14 -7.42 -7.61 11.98
N LEU A 15 -6.94 -6.94 10.93
CA LEU A 15 -6.26 -5.64 11.01
C LEU A 15 -7.12 -4.48 10.51
N LEU A 16 -8.36 -4.74 10.09
CA LEU A 16 -9.29 -3.71 9.61
C LEU A 16 -9.38 -2.49 10.55
N PRO A 17 -9.52 -2.63 11.88
CA PRO A 17 -9.61 -1.46 12.76
C PRO A 17 -8.34 -0.58 12.75
N ALA A 18 -7.16 -1.20 12.65
CA ALA A 18 -5.89 -0.45 12.58
C ALA A 18 -5.74 0.24 11.22
N LEU A 19 -6.17 -0.42 10.15
CA LEU A 19 -6.15 0.12 8.79
C LEU A 19 -7.11 1.31 8.66
N GLU A 20 -8.35 1.17 9.15
CA GLU A 20 -9.33 2.27 9.19
C GLU A 20 -8.78 3.46 9.98
N SER A 21 -8.22 3.23 11.17
CA SER A 21 -7.61 4.30 11.96
C SER A 21 -6.47 5.01 11.23
N LYS A 22 -5.65 4.29 10.44
CA LYS A 22 -4.57 4.91 9.66
C LYS A 22 -5.10 5.67 8.45
N VAL A 23 -6.15 5.16 7.80
CA VAL A 23 -6.84 5.86 6.70
C VAL A 23 -7.38 7.20 7.20
N ASP A 24 -8.11 7.21 8.31
CA ASP A 24 -8.68 8.43 8.88
C ASP A 24 -7.59 9.44 9.26
N GLU A 25 -6.47 8.99 9.82
CA GLU A 25 -5.31 9.83 10.13
C GLU A 25 -4.72 10.46 8.87
N LEU A 26 -4.48 9.68 7.81
CA LEU A 26 -3.93 10.18 6.55
C LEU A 26 -4.90 11.14 5.86
N GLN A 27 -6.21 10.87 5.90
CA GLN A 27 -7.22 11.78 5.38
C GLN A 27 -7.23 13.11 6.14
N LEU A 28 -7.11 13.08 7.47
CA LEU A 28 -7.02 14.27 8.32
C LEU A 28 -5.77 15.11 7.99
N LEU A 29 -4.66 14.47 7.60
CA LEU A 29 -3.43 15.12 7.16
C LEU A 29 -3.49 15.66 5.72
N GLY A 30 -4.62 15.52 5.02
CA GLY A 30 -4.86 16.07 3.69
C GLY A 30 -4.85 15.04 2.55
N TYR A 31 -4.59 13.76 2.82
CA TYR A 31 -4.64 12.69 1.81
C TYR A 31 -6.07 12.14 1.67
N SER A 32 -7.03 13.03 1.36
CA SER A 32 -8.47 12.79 1.41
C SER A 32 -9.01 11.60 0.61
N LYS A 33 -8.28 11.11 -0.40
CA LYS A 33 -8.67 9.97 -1.25
C LYS A 33 -8.10 8.63 -0.79
N THR A 34 -7.35 8.60 0.32
CA THR A 34 -6.72 7.38 0.85
C THR A 34 -7.77 6.33 1.18
N SER A 35 -7.56 5.12 0.69
CA SER A 35 -8.35 3.92 1.01
C SER A 35 -7.54 2.89 1.80
N ILE A 36 -8.23 1.89 2.37
CA ILE A 36 -7.59 0.75 3.05
C ILE A 36 -6.61 0.03 2.12
N ASP A 37 -6.98 -0.14 0.85
CA ASP A 37 -6.13 -0.84 -0.12
C ASP A 37 -4.89 -0.03 -0.48
N ASP A 38 -4.96 1.31 -0.53
CA ASP A 38 -3.78 2.15 -0.75
C ASP A 38 -2.78 2.02 0.41
N VAL A 39 -3.27 2.04 1.65
CA VAL A 39 -2.45 1.82 2.84
C VAL A 39 -1.82 0.43 2.81
N TRP A 40 -2.60 -0.60 2.47
CA TRP A 40 -2.10 -1.97 2.40
C TRP A 40 -1.02 -2.14 1.32
N LYS A 41 -1.26 -1.64 0.11
CA LYS A 41 -0.28 -1.68 -0.98
C LYS A 41 0.99 -0.93 -0.61
N CYS A 42 0.88 0.25 -0.01
CA CYS A 42 2.03 1.01 0.48
C CYS A 42 2.86 0.19 1.49
N LEU A 43 2.23 -0.48 2.45
CA LEU A 43 2.93 -1.33 3.42
C LEU A 43 3.63 -2.50 2.74
N VAL A 44 2.94 -3.21 1.84
CA VAL A 44 3.49 -4.33 1.06
C VAL A 44 4.70 -3.89 0.23
N GLU A 45 4.63 -2.75 -0.45
CA GLU A 45 5.69 -2.30 -1.35
C GLU A 45 6.87 -1.64 -0.61
N LYS A 46 6.58 -0.76 0.35
CA LYS A 46 7.60 0.12 0.94
C LYS A 46 8.13 -0.39 2.28
N VAL A 47 7.33 -1.14 3.05
CA VAL A 47 7.68 -1.56 4.41
C VAL A 47 8.05 -3.04 4.44
N TRP A 48 7.15 -3.91 3.99
CA TRP A 48 7.30 -5.37 4.07
C TRP A 48 8.04 -5.97 2.88
N LYS A 49 7.98 -5.32 1.72
CA LYS A 49 8.58 -5.77 0.45
C LYS A 49 8.10 -7.17 0.06
N GLY A 50 6.78 -7.35 0.05
CA GLY A 50 6.10 -8.62 -0.24
C GLY A 50 5.20 -9.09 0.90
N ASN A 51 5.10 -10.40 1.09
CA ASN A 51 4.21 -11.02 2.07
C ASN A 51 4.97 -11.84 3.14
N PRO A 52 5.77 -11.19 4.03
CA PRO A 52 6.58 -11.89 5.02
C PRO A 52 5.73 -12.47 6.17
N SER A 53 6.27 -13.48 6.85
CA SER A 53 5.72 -13.99 8.10
C SER A 53 6.04 -13.05 9.27
N LYS A 54 5.03 -12.63 10.01
CA LYS A 54 5.12 -11.71 11.15
C LYS A 54 4.10 -12.07 12.23
N ARG A 55 4.32 -11.57 13.43
CA ARG A 55 3.36 -11.65 14.55
C ARG A 55 2.33 -10.54 14.40
N LEU A 56 1.10 -10.79 14.84
CA LEU A 56 0.00 -9.81 14.72
C LEU A 56 0.36 -8.41 15.24
N PHE A 57 1.03 -8.32 16.40
CA PHE A 57 1.41 -7.03 16.98
C PHE A 57 2.44 -6.27 16.12
N GLU A 58 3.32 -6.98 15.40
CA GLU A 58 4.31 -6.36 14.52
C GLU A 58 3.61 -5.74 13.31
N VAL A 59 2.65 -6.46 12.71
CA VAL A 59 1.86 -5.93 11.59
C VAL A 59 1.00 -4.74 12.03
N THR A 60 0.40 -4.84 13.22
CA THR A 60 -0.37 -3.74 13.82
C THR A 60 0.52 -2.51 14.05
N GLN A 61 1.73 -2.71 14.59
CA GLN A 61 2.68 -1.64 14.82
C GLN A 61 3.10 -0.98 13.50
N ASP A 62 3.40 -1.78 12.47
CA ASP A 62 3.80 -1.28 11.15
C ASP A 62 2.70 -0.43 10.51
N ILE A 63 1.42 -0.84 10.64
CA ILE A 63 0.27 -0.05 10.17
C ILE A 63 0.20 1.29 10.90
N LEU A 64 0.19 1.28 12.24
CA LEU A 64 -0.02 2.50 13.03
C LEU A 64 1.17 3.46 12.97
N HIS A 65 2.38 2.96 12.72
CA HIS A 65 3.60 3.76 12.59
C HIS A 65 3.99 4.09 11.15
N LEU A 66 3.13 3.78 10.16
CA LEU A 66 3.38 4.13 8.77
C LEU A 66 3.64 5.64 8.65
N ASN A 67 4.88 5.98 8.28
CA ASN A 67 5.34 7.36 8.20
C ASN A 67 4.73 8.06 6.98
N THR A 68 4.22 9.27 7.15
CA THR A 68 3.63 10.08 6.07
C THR A 68 4.58 10.31 4.89
N ASN A 69 5.89 10.42 5.13
CA ASN A 69 6.89 10.54 4.05
C ASN A 69 7.00 9.26 3.21
N ILE A 70 6.85 8.08 3.84
CA ILE A 70 6.82 6.80 3.13
C ILE A 70 5.55 6.74 2.27
N TYR A 71 4.41 7.12 2.84
CA TYR A 71 3.14 7.15 2.10
C TYR A 71 3.17 8.15 0.93
N MET A 72 3.73 9.34 1.14
CA MET A 72 3.93 10.33 0.08
C MET A 72 4.84 9.78 -1.03
N SER A 73 5.95 9.14 -0.66
CA SER A 73 6.85 8.48 -1.64
C SER A 73 6.15 7.37 -2.42
N TYR A 74 5.26 6.60 -1.78
CA TYR A 74 4.42 5.62 -2.44
C TYR A 74 3.49 6.28 -3.48
N LEU A 75 2.73 7.31 -3.08
CA LEU A 75 1.82 8.02 -3.98
C LEU A 75 2.54 8.64 -5.19
N THR A 76 3.72 9.24 -4.97
CA THR A 76 4.52 9.80 -6.07
C THR A 76 4.91 8.71 -7.08
N VAL A 77 5.38 7.56 -6.61
CA VAL A 77 5.78 6.46 -7.51
C VAL A 77 4.56 5.88 -8.23
N SER A 78 3.45 5.64 -7.52
CA SER A 78 2.21 5.12 -8.10
C SER A 78 1.70 6.03 -9.22
N ALA A 79 1.74 7.36 -9.03
CA ALA A 79 1.30 8.31 -10.05
C ALA A 79 2.13 8.27 -11.34
N TYR A 80 3.43 7.98 -11.25
CA TYR A 80 4.27 7.79 -12.44
C TYR A 80 3.95 6.47 -13.16
N GLN A 81 3.75 5.39 -12.41
CA GLN A 81 3.42 4.08 -12.95
C GLN A 81 2.06 4.09 -13.66
N ASP A 82 1.04 4.69 -13.04
CA ASP A 82 -0.30 4.82 -13.65
C ASP A 82 -0.24 5.62 -14.98
N ASN A 83 0.64 6.62 -15.05
CA ASN A 83 0.83 7.39 -16.28
C ASN A 83 1.52 6.57 -17.37
N GLU A 84 2.57 5.83 -17.02
CA GLU A 84 3.28 4.94 -17.93
C GLU A 84 2.35 3.85 -18.48
N ASP A 85 1.56 3.21 -17.62
CA ASP A 85 0.59 2.17 -17.99
C ASP A 85 -0.50 2.71 -18.94
N LEU A 86 -0.98 3.92 -18.69
CA LEU A 86 -1.95 4.58 -19.57
C LEU A 86 -1.33 4.86 -20.94
N MET A 87 -0.11 5.40 -20.98
CA MET A 87 0.59 5.70 -22.23
C MET A 87 0.90 4.43 -23.03
N ALA A 88 1.33 3.36 -22.36
CA ALA A 88 1.53 2.05 -22.98
C ALA A 88 0.23 1.49 -23.58
N SER A 89 -0.88 1.64 -22.87
CA SER A 89 -2.19 1.21 -23.35
C SER A 89 -2.66 2.02 -24.57
N ILE A 90 -2.39 3.33 -24.59
CA ILE A 90 -2.68 4.18 -25.75
C ILE A 90 -1.84 3.75 -26.95
N ALA A 91 -0.52 3.59 -26.78
CA ALA A 91 0.39 3.19 -27.86
C ALA A 91 0.01 1.84 -28.48
N ALA A 92 -0.38 0.87 -27.65
CA ALA A 92 -0.86 -0.44 -28.11
C ALA A 92 -2.13 -0.36 -28.98
N LEU A 93 -2.96 0.68 -28.79
CA LEU A 93 -4.18 0.91 -29.57
C LEU A 93 -3.95 1.81 -30.79
N THR A 94 -3.02 2.77 -30.73
CA THR A 94 -2.74 3.69 -31.85
C THR A 94 -1.85 3.07 -32.92
N GLY A 95 -1.18 1.94 -32.63
CA GLY A 95 -0.40 1.21 -33.62
C GLY A 95 0.91 1.90 -33.99
N ASP A 96 1.40 2.82 -33.17
CA ASP A 96 2.71 3.44 -33.31
C ASP A 96 3.81 2.45 -32.89
N THR A 97 3.91 1.35 -33.62
CA THR A 97 5.19 0.65 -33.82
C THR A 97 5.95 1.47 -34.85
N GLU A 98 6.86 2.32 -34.37
CA GLU A 98 7.88 2.94 -35.20
C GLU A 98 8.62 1.83 -35.98
N GLU A 99 8.57 1.92 -37.32
CA GLU A 99 9.47 1.19 -38.25
C GLU A 99 10.93 1.63 -38.07
#